data_AF-J9E0R4-F1
#
_entry.id   AF-J9E0R4-F1
#
_cell.length_a   1.000
_cell.length_b   1.000
_cell.length_c   1.000
_cell.angle_alpha   90.00
_cell.angle_beta   90.00
_cell.angle_gamma   90.00
#
_symmetry.space_group_name_H-M   'P 1'
#
loop_
_entity.id
_entity.type
_entity.pdbx_description
1 polymer ?
#
loop_
_entity_poly.entity_id
_entity_poly.type
_entity_poly.pdbx_seq_one_letter_code
_entity_poly.pdbx_strand_id
1 'polypeptide(L)' 'MYDNIDVRYLNLYNIRNQIALVSQEPVLFNYSIRENISYGLNGINQRQIEEAAKQANAHDFIMKMKD' A
#
# COMPACT_ATOMS: atom_id res chain seq x y z
N MET A 1 -17.21 17.71 -0.80
CA MET A 1 -16.49 18.31 -1.94
C MET A 1 -15.01 18.06 -1.73
N TYR A 2 -14.26 17.78 -2.79
CA TYR A 2 -12.79 17.69 -2.83
C TYR A 2 -12.33 18.67 -3.92
N ASP A 3 -11.40 19.57 -3.63
CA ASP A 3 -11.02 20.68 -4.53
C ASP A 3 -12.22 21.45 -5.14
N ASN A 4 -13.24 21.73 -4.32
CA ASN A 4 -14.51 22.37 -4.75
C ASN A 4 -15.32 21.61 -5.81
N ILE A 5 -15.00 20.34 -6.06
CA ILE A 5 -15.77 19.44 -6.91
C ILE A 5 -16.57 18.48 -6.00
N ASP A 6 -17.84 18.26 -6.31
CA ASP A 6 -18.63 17.23 -5.63
C ASP A 6 -18.04 15.84 -5.92
N VAL A 7 -17.87 15.05 -4.86
CA VAL A 7 -17.21 13.73 -4.91
C VAL A 7 -17.88 12.76 -5.88
N ARG A 8 -19.18 12.95 -6.18
CA ARG A 8 -19.94 12.15 -7.14
C ARG A 8 -19.51 12.36 -8.59
N TYR A 9 -18.84 13.47 -8.90
CA TYR A 9 -18.34 13.81 -10.24
C TYR A 9 -16.83 13.58 -10.39
N LEU A 10 -16.15 13.11 -9.35
CA LEU A 10 -14.72 12.84 -9.41
C LEU A 10 -14.44 11.54 -10.18
N ASN A 11 -13.34 11.56 -10.93
CA ASN A 11 -12.80 10.33 -11.49
C ASN A 11 -12.26 9.44 -10.35
N LEU A 12 -12.92 8.31 -10.11
CA LEU A 12 -12.60 7.40 -9.01
C LEU A 12 -11.18 6.85 -9.08
N TYR A 13 -10.66 6.59 -10.27
CA TYR A 13 -9.30 6.08 -10.46
C TYR A 13 -8.26 7.12 -10.02
N ASN A 14 -8.41 8.36 -10.46
CA ASN A 14 -7.49 9.44 -10.12
C ASN A 14 -7.44 9.72 -8.61
N ILE A 15 -8.61 9.79 -7.96
CA ILE A 15 -8.68 10.04 -6.51
C ILE A 15 -8.07 8.89 -5.72
N ARG A 16 -8.35 7.64 -6.11
CA ARG A 16 -7.78 6.46 -5.42
C ARG A 16 -6.25 6.37 -5.57
N ASN A 17 -5.67 6.90 -6.64
CA ASN A 17 -4.21 6.96 -6.79
C ASN A 17 -3.54 8.06 -5.94
N GLN A 18 -4.32 8.99 -5.36
CA GLN A 18 -3.82 10.09 -4.53
C GLN A 18 -4.06 9.87 -3.03
N ILE A 19 -4.79 8.82 -2.66
CA ILE A 19 -5.20 8.54 -1.27
C ILE A 19 -4.82 7.11 -0.90
N ALA A 20 -4.12 6.95 0.22
CA ALA A 20 -3.94 5.67 0.87
C ALA A 20 -5.01 5.48 1.96
N LEU A 21 -5.64 4.30 1.99
CA LEU A 21 -6.62 3.94 3.01
C LEU A 21 -6.05 2.84 3.91
N VAL A 22 -6.06 3.07 5.22
CA VAL A 22 -5.68 2.06 6.23
C VAL A 22 -6.92 1.70 7.02
N SER A 23 -7.35 0.44 6.90
CA SER A 23 -8.55 -0.08 7.57
C SER A 23 -8.19 -0.63 8.96
N GLN A 24 -9.14 -0.62 9.89
CA GLN A 24 -8.95 -1.22 11.24
C GLN A 24 -8.67 -2.72 11.15
N GLU A 25 -9.37 -3.43 10.28
CA GLU A 25 -9.09 -4.81 9.92
C GLU A 25 -8.29 -4.81 8.61
N PRO A 26 -6.95 -5.02 8.65
CA PRO A 26 -6.13 -5.03 7.45
C PRO A 26 -6.43 -6.28 6.61
N VAL A 27 -6.47 -6.09 5.29
CA VAL A 27 -6.63 -7.18 4.33
C VAL A 27 -5.26 -7.59 3.81
N LEU A 28 -4.94 -8.88 3.90
CA LEU A 28 -3.77 -9.48 3.27
C LEU A 28 -4.22 -10.47 2.20
N PHE A 29 -3.54 -10.48 1.07
CA PHE A 29 -3.76 -11.46 0.01
C PHE A 29 -2.89 -12.69 0.26
N ASN A 30 -3.32 -13.84 -0.28
CA ASN A 30 -2.55 -15.08 -0.29
C ASN A 30 -1.39 -15.00 -1.29
N TYR A 31 -0.51 -14.02 -1.08
CA TYR A 31 0.68 -13.68 -1.85
C TYR A 31 1.87 -13.53 -0.89
N SER A 32 3.07 -13.41 -1.43
CA SER A 32 4.26 -13.10 -0.63
C SER A 32 4.14 -11.75 0.07
N ILE A 33 4.98 -11.53 1.09
CA ILE A 33 5.10 -10.23 1.78
C ILE A 33 5.45 -9.12 0.79
N ARG A 34 6.36 -9.40 -0.14
CA ARG A 34 6.76 -8.46 -1.21
C ARG A 34 5.55 -8.03 -2.03
N GLU A 35 4.74 -8.98 -2.47
CA GLU A 35 3.56 -8.73 -3.31
C GLU A 35 2.47 -7.97 -2.56
N ASN A 36 2.26 -8.27 -1.27
CA ASN A 36 1.33 -7.51 -0.43
C ASN A 36 1.78 -6.05 -0.24
N ILE A 37 3.07 -5.79 -0.01
CA ILE A 37 3.60 -4.42 0.13
C ILE A 37 3.51 -3.65 -1.19
N SER A 38 3.79 -4.30 -2.33
CA SER A 38 3.72 -3.65 -3.65
C SER A 38 2.32 -3.61 -4.25
N TYR A 39 1.30 -4.10 -3.55
CA TYR A 39 -0.02 -4.30 -4.12
C TYR A 39 -0.60 -3.00 -4.68
N GLY A 40 -1.06 -3.02 -5.93
CA GLY A 40 -1.60 -1.85 -6.62
C GLY A 40 -0.56 -0.88 -7.19
N LEU A 41 0.74 -1.14 -6.99
CA LEU A 41 1.84 -0.35 -7.54
C LEU A 41 2.54 -1.10 -8.68
N ASN A 42 3.00 -0.35 -9.68
CA ASN A 42 3.75 -0.89 -10.82
C ASN A 42 5.23 -0.51 -10.72
N GLY A 43 6.12 -1.42 -11.13
CA GLY A 43 7.56 -1.13 -11.28
C GLY A 43 8.34 -0.94 -9.98
N ILE A 44 7.82 -1.43 -8.84
CA ILE A 44 8.48 -1.26 -7.53
C ILE A 44 9.64 -2.26 -7.36
N ASN A 45 10.83 -1.73 -7.11
CA ASN A 45 12.03 -2.55 -6.89
C ASN A 45 12.17 -3.02 -5.43
N GLN A 46 13.09 -3.97 -5.18
CA GLN A 46 13.31 -4.55 -3.85
C GLN A 46 13.72 -3.51 -2.79
N ARG A 47 14.56 -2.54 -3.15
CA ARG A 47 14.98 -1.49 -2.22
C ARG A 47 13.80 -0.64 -1.74
N GLN A 48 12.88 -0.28 -2.62
CA GLN A 48 11.68 0.48 -2.24
C GLN A 48 10.78 -0.31 -1.30
N ILE A 49 10.66 -1.63 -1.48
CA ILE A 49 9.90 -2.50 -0.58
C ILE A 49 10.54 -2.54 0.81
N GLU A 50 11.86 -2.69 0.89
CA GLU A 50 12.56 -2.71 2.17
C GLU A 50 12.45 -1.38 2.91
N GLU A 51 12.57 -0.26 2.20
CA GLU A 51 12.41 1.07 2.81
C GLU A 51 10.97 1.30 3.31
N ALA A 52 9.96 0.89 2.54
CA ALA A 52 8.57 0.95 2.99
C ALA A 52 8.35 0.07 4.25
N ALA A 53 8.92 -1.14 4.26
CA ALA A 53 8.87 -2.02 5.42
C ALA A 53 9.57 -1.41 6.65
N LYS A 54 10.69 -0.72 6.49
CA LYS A 54 11.37 -0.02 7.60
C LYS A 54 10.52 1.14 8.13
N GLN A 55 9.95 1.97 7.25
CA GLN A 55 9.07 3.08 7.64
C GLN A 55 7.82 2.61 8.40
N ALA A 56 7.31 1.42 8.05
CA ALA A 56 6.20 0.78 8.75
C ALA A 56 6.61 0.01 10.01
N ASN A 57 7.89 0.04 10.42
CA ASN A 57 8.46 -0.78 11.51
C ASN A 57 8.25 -2.30 11.31
N ALA A 58 8.13 -2.73 10.06
CA ALA A 58 7.85 -4.10 9.69
C ALA A 58 9.11 -4.91 9.33
N HIS A 59 10.17 -4.23 8.88
CA HIS A 59 11.37 -4.88 8.36
C HIS A 59 11.96 -5.93 9.31
N ASP A 60 12.15 -5.59 10.58
CA ASP A 60 12.81 -6.48 11.54
C ASP A 60 12.01 -7.75 11.85
N PHE A 61 10.67 -7.69 11.83
CA PHE A 61 9.86 -8.89 12.07
C PHE A 61 9.82 -9.76 10.81
N ILE A 62 9.74 -9.15 9.62
CA ILE A 62 9.75 -9.86 8.34
C ILE A 62 11.05 -10.67 8.22
N MET A 63 12.20 -10.06 8.55
CA MET A 63 13.51 -10.74 8.48
C MET A 63 13.67 -11.88 9.50
N LYS A 64 12.84 -11.93 10.54
CA LYS A 64 12.85 -13.00 11.56
C LYS A 64 11.85 -14.12 11.25
N MET A 65 10.96 -13.92 10.28
CA MET A 65 10.04 -14.96 9.84
C MET A 65 10.83 -16.10 9.22
N LYS A 66 10.49 -17.32 9.61
CA LYS A 66 10.91 -18.52 8.90
C LYS A 66 9.91 -18.76 7.78
N ASP A 67 10.41 -19.21 6.63
CA ASP A 67 9.58 -19.65 5.51
C ASP A 67 8.55 -20.71 5.93
#